data_AF-A0A2V4UIJ6-F1
#
_entry.id   AF-A0A2V4UIJ6-F1
#
_cell.length_a   1.000
_cell.length_b   1.000
_cell.length_c   1.000
_cell.angle_alpha   90.00
_cell.angle_beta   90.00
_cell.angle_gamma   90.00
#
_symmetry.space_group_name_H-M   'P 1'
#
loop_
_entity.id
_entity.type
_entity.pdbx_description
1 polymer ?
#
loop_
_entity_poly.entity_id
_entity_poly.type
_entity_poly.pdbx_seq_one_letter_code
_entity_poly.pdbx_strand_id
1 'polypeptide(L)'
;MSFFTPNSIVKSSIFSCTLAALLLTTGCDKTPETADDTTSDASTAEVVATDKAAAPATQNDLVMTTITLDTVNNLLFAPIINSGTLSAEQVSCLESRDEDLGKAEVDSFYQSQFTEAELQELDDFYTSDVGEKLIAFGNEQLRVMNGEEIATPMAEPTPEEMTEIQTFMESPLGVKYMKINNAEGEGSAMEVLNVPIEAEFKRCNVDLGGPQPEQPA
;
A
#
# COMPACT_ATOMS: atom_id res chain seq x y z
N MET A 1 -49.91 35.91 -19.83
CA MET A 1 -49.30 35.18 -18.70
C MET A 1 -48.21 34.30 -19.26
N SER A 2 -46.96 34.70 -19.04
CA SER A 2 -45.79 33.81 -19.13
C SER A 2 -45.78 32.92 -17.90
N PHE A 3 -45.37 31.66 -18.04
CA PHE A 3 -44.29 31.12 -17.22
C PHE A 3 -43.46 30.18 -18.10
N PHE A 4 -42.17 30.49 -18.10
CA PHE A 4 -41.10 29.87 -18.86
C PHE A 4 -40.59 28.64 -18.10
N THR A 5 -40.28 27.58 -18.83
CA THR A 5 -39.27 26.57 -18.44
C THR A 5 -38.30 26.42 -19.61
N PRO A 6 -37.09 26.99 -19.54
CA PRO A 6 -36.00 26.60 -20.40
C PRO A 6 -35.23 25.44 -19.75
N ASN A 7 -35.05 24.39 -20.55
CA ASN A 7 -34.10 23.31 -20.35
C ASN A 7 -32.74 23.87 -19.93
N SER A 8 -32.29 23.52 -18.72
CA SER A 8 -30.91 23.74 -18.32
C SER A 8 -30.07 22.60 -18.87
N ILE A 9 -29.21 23.00 -19.81
CA ILE A 9 -28.12 22.29 -20.43
C ILE A 9 -27.31 21.55 -19.35
N VAL A 10 -27.39 20.22 -19.33
CA VAL A 10 -26.39 19.39 -18.64
C VAL A 10 -25.14 19.44 -19.51
N LYS A 11 -24.16 20.24 -19.08
CA LYS A 11 -22.80 20.15 -19.58
C LYS A 11 -22.28 18.76 -19.23
N SER A 12 -22.27 17.85 -20.19
CA SER A 12 -21.40 16.68 -20.16
C SER A 12 -19.97 17.17 -20.26
N SER A 13 -19.34 17.46 -19.12
CA SER A 13 -17.88 17.52 -19.04
C SER A 13 -17.37 16.09 -19.09
N ILE A 14 -16.96 15.70 -20.29
CA ILE A 14 -16.19 14.49 -20.55
C ILE A 14 -14.85 14.70 -19.83
N PHE A 15 -14.65 14.05 -18.67
CA PHE A 15 -13.33 13.97 -18.05
C PHE A 15 -12.46 13.05 -18.91
N SER A 16 -11.77 13.66 -19.88
CA SER A 16 -10.61 13.07 -20.53
C SER A 16 -9.45 13.04 -19.55
N CYS A 17 -9.39 12.00 -18.71
CA CYS A 17 -8.15 11.60 -18.06
C CYS A 17 -7.39 10.67 -19.03
N THR A 18 -6.73 11.26 -20.03
CA THR A 18 -5.63 10.59 -20.70
C THR A 18 -4.46 10.50 -19.71
N LEU A 19 -4.49 9.48 -18.84
CA LEU A 19 -3.27 8.97 -18.23
C LEU A 19 -2.54 8.24 -19.35
N ALA A 20 -1.70 9.00 -20.07
CA ALA A 20 -0.92 8.47 -21.16
C ALA A 20 0.05 7.42 -20.61
N ALA A 21 -0.20 6.17 -21.02
CA ALA A 21 0.73 5.07 -20.93
C ALA A 21 2.10 5.50 -21.48
N LEU A 22 3.11 5.52 -20.61
CA LEU A 22 4.50 5.73 -21.04
C LEU A 22 5.46 4.90 -20.20
N LEU A 23 5.30 3.58 -20.21
CA LEU A 23 6.30 2.64 -19.72
C LEU A 23 6.30 1.34 -20.53
N LEU A 24 6.58 1.37 -21.84
CA LEU A 24 7.03 0.18 -22.57
C LEU A 24 7.80 0.54 -23.85
N THR A 25 9.05 1.02 -23.75
CA THR A 25 10.07 0.79 -24.79
C THR A 25 11.48 0.77 -24.19
N THR A 26 11.88 -0.37 -23.64
CA THR A 26 13.30 -0.74 -23.66
C THR A 26 13.42 -1.97 -24.55
N GLY A 27 13.72 -1.70 -25.82
CA GLY A 27 14.06 -2.72 -26.80
C GLY A 27 15.34 -3.44 -26.39
N CYS A 28 15.35 -4.73 -26.71
CA CYS A 28 16.55 -5.56 -26.74
C CYS A 28 17.68 -4.87 -27.49
N ASP A 29 18.88 -4.86 -26.92
CA ASP A 29 20.07 -4.96 -27.73
C ASP A 29 21.05 -5.96 -27.12
N LYS A 30 21.62 -6.78 -28.01
CA LYS A 30 22.56 -7.87 -27.70
C LYS A 30 24.00 -7.32 -27.73
N THR A 31 24.70 -7.45 -26.59
CA THR A 31 26.09 -7.95 -26.34
C THR A 31 27.07 -7.95 -27.54
N PRO A 32 28.38 -7.55 -27.40
CA PRO A 32 29.33 -8.29 -26.54
C PRO A 32 30.56 -7.59 -25.88
N GLU A 33 31.07 -8.31 -24.84
CA GLU A 33 32.42 -8.48 -24.25
C GLU A 33 33.42 -7.30 -24.19
N THR A 34 34.18 -7.10 -23.10
CA THR A 34 35.34 -7.95 -22.75
C THR A 34 35.78 -7.73 -21.28
N ALA A 35 36.25 -8.81 -20.65
CA ALA A 35 36.84 -8.88 -19.32
C ALA A 35 38.15 -8.09 -19.16
N ASP A 36 38.49 -7.70 -17.93
CA ASP A 36 39.84 -7.94 -17.41
C ASP A 36 39.86 -8.06 -15.89
N ASP A 37 40.62 -9.06 -15.44
CA ASP A 37 40.87 -9.44 -14.06
C ASP A 37 41.85 -8.46 -13.39
N THR A 38 41.64 -8.16 -12.10
CA THR A 38 42.78 -7.90 -11.20
C THR A 38 42.46 -8.34 -9.78
N THR A 39 42.98 -9.50 -9.42
CA THR A 39 43.28 -9.95 -8.06
C THR A 39 44.13 -8.96 -7.27
N SER A 40 43.80 -8.74 -5.99
CA SER A 40 44.80 -8.59 -4.92
C SER A 40 44.22 -8.91 -3.55
N ASP A 41 45.01 -9.68 -2.80
CA ASP A 41 44.77 -10.36 -1.53
C ASP A 41 44.62 -9.44 -0.30
N ALA A 42 43.82 -9.97 0.64
CA ALA A 42 43.90 -9.97 2.10
C ALA A 42 44.64 -8.85 2.88
N SER A 43 43.92 -8.24 3.84
CA SER A 43 44.33 -8.34 5.26
C SER A 43 43.23 -7.95 6.25
N THR A 44 43.06 -8.86 7.21
CA THR A 44 42.30 -8.79 8.46
C THR A 44 42.83 -7.73 9.42
N ALA A 45 41.92 -6.97 10.04
CA ALA A 45 42.14 -6.37 11.36
C ALA A 45 40.80 -6.31 12.13
N GLU A 46 40.69 -7.17 13.14
CA GLU A 46 39.71 -7.07 14.23
C GLU A 46 39.83 -5.71 14.93
N VAL A 47 38.70 -5.04 15.15
CA VAL A 47 38.58 -4.06 16.24
C VAL A 47 37.28 -4.32 17.00
N VAL A 48 37.43 -5.09 18.08
CA VAL A 48 36.87 -4.90 19.42
C VAL A 48 35.42 -4.41 19.50
N ALA A 49 34.53 -5.36 19.76
CA ALA A 49 33.24 -5.15 20.39
C ALA A 49 33.36 -4.30 21.66
N THR A 50 32.67 -3.16 21.68
CA THR A 50 32.30 -2.51 22.93
C THR A 50 30.80 -2.65 23.08
N ASP A 51 30.41 -3.58 23.94
CA ASP A 51 29.07 -3.71 24.51
C ASP A 51 28.62 -2.35 25.05
N LYS A 52 27.76 -1.69 24.29
CA LYS A 52 26.77 -0.80 24.86
C LYS A 52 25.45 -1.46 24.54
N ALA A 53 24.94 -2.22 25.52
CA ALA A 53 23.57 -2.71 25.52
C ALA A 53 22.68 -1.51 25.21
N ALA A 54 22.22 -1.43 23.96
CA ALA A 54 21.09 -0.63 23.62
C ALA A 54 19.96 -1.17 24.48
N ALA A 55 19.38 -0.30 25.30
CA ALA A 55 18.04 -0.57 25.83
C ALA A 55 17.18 -1.05 24.66
N PRO A 56 16.25 -2.01 24.85
CA PRO A 56 15.38 -2.39 23.76
C PRO A 56 14.72 -1.10 23.32
N ALA A 57 15.01 -0.67 22.08
CA ALA A 57 14.14 0.27 21.42
C ALA A 57 12.77 -0.40 21.55
N THR A 58 11.87 0.22 22.31
CA THR A 58 10.44 0.01 22.08
C THR A 58 10.31 0.07 20.57
N GLN A 59 10.04 -1.08 19.94
CA GLN A 59 9.90 -1.14 18.49
C GLN A 59 8.85 -0.08 18.17
N ASN A 60 9.30 1.06 17.64
CA ASN A 60 8.38 2.06 17.13
C ASN A 60 7.66 1.32 16.01
N ASP A 61 6.34 1.27 16.09
CA ASP A 61 5.53 0.66 15.05
C ASP A 61 5.92 1.30 13.72
N LEU A 62 6.30 0.47 12.74
CA LEU A 62 6.69 0.99 11.44
C LEU A 62 5.45 1.60 10.79
N VAL A 63 5.50 2.88 10.43
CA VAL A 63 4.38 3.57 9.76
C VAL A 63 3.91 2.80 8.52
N MET A 64 4.84 2.15 7.81
CA MET A 64 4.52 1.33 6.64
C MET A 64 3.65 0.14 6.98
N THR A 65 3.91 -0.51 8.10
CA THR A 65 3.10 -1.61 8.59
C THR A 65 1.68 -1.12 8.90
N THR A 66 1.55 0.01 9.59
CA THR A 66 0.23 0.61 9.85
C THR A 66 -0.52 0.90 8.55
N ILE A 67 0.14 1.53 7.58
CA ILE A 67 -0.45 1.82 6.26
C ILE A 67 -0.91 0.54 5.55
N THR A 68 -0.09 -0.52 5.56
CA THR A 68 -0.46 -1.80 4.93
C THR A 68 -1.67 -2.44 5.61
N LEU A 69 -1.69 -2.51 6.95
CA LEU A 69 -2.79 -3.13 7.69
C LEU A 69 -4.10 -2.34 7.52
N ASP A 70 -4.03 -1.01 7.55
CA ASP A 70 -5.18 -0.14 7.26
C ASP A 70 -5.71 -0.37 5.84
N THR A 71 -4.81 -0.50 4.87
CA THR A 71 -5.18 -0.78 3.49
C THR A 71 -5.91 -2.12 3.38
N VAL A 72 -5.40 -3.17 4.02
CA VAL A 72 -6.06 -4.48 4.05
C VAL A 72 -7.42 -4.43 4.75
N ASN A 73 -7.51 -3.72 5.87
CA ASN A 73 -8.79 -3.53 6.56
C ASN A 73 -9.83 -2.88 5.64
N ASN A 74 -9.45 -1.78 4.98
CA ASN A 74 -10.36 -1.01 4.13
C ASN A 74 -10.68 -1.69 2.80
N LEU A 75 -9.73 -2.42 2.20
CA LEU A 75 -9.92 -3.06 0.88
C LEU A 75 -10.46 -4.49 0.94
N LEU A 76 -10.21 -5.23 2.02
CA LEU A 76 -10.58 -6.62 2.12
C LEU A 76 -11.65 -6.86 3.18
N PHE A 77 -11.35 -6.56 4.45
CA PHE A 77 -12.23 -6.93 5.54
C PHE A 77 -13.53 -6.12 5.55
N ALA A 78 -13.46 -4.80 5.46
CA ALA A 78 -14.65 -3.95 5.49
C ALA A 78 -15.64 -4.27 4.35
N PRO A 79 -15.22 -4.46 3.08
CA PRO A 79 -16.14 -4.86 2.01
C PRO A 79 -16.76 -6.24 2.22
N ILE A 80 -15.98 -7.22 2.70
CA ILE A 80 -16.48 -8.57 2.97
C ILE A 80 -17.54 -8.54 4.07
N ILE A 81 -17.26 -7.86 5.17
CA ILE A 81 -18.18 -7.71 6.31
C ILE A 81 -19.47 -7.01 5.86
N ASN A 82 -19.35 -5.95 5.06
CA ASN A 82 -20.49 -5.15 4.61
C ASN A 82 -21.19 -5.69 3.35
N SER A 83 -20.72 -6.79 2.77
CA SER A 83 -21.26 -7.35 1.53
C SER A 83 -22.70 -7.86 1.65
N GLY A 84 -23.17 -8.13 2.87
CA GLY A 84 -24.46 -8.78 3.14
C GLY A 84 -24.50 -10.27 2.77
N THR A 85 -23.37 -10.85 2.38
CA THR A 85 -23.26 -12.27 1.97
C THR A 85 -22.97 -13.22 3.13
N LEU A 86 -22.40 -12.70 4.23
CA LEU A 86 -22.01 -13.47 5.40
C LEU A 86 -23.17 -13.61 6.39
N SER A 87 -23.17 -14.71 7.16
CA SER A 87 -24.05 -14.87 8.31
C SER A 87 -23.70 -13.89 9.42
N ALA A 88 -24.65 -13.59 10.32
CA ALA A 88 -24.40 -12.73 11.47
C ALA A 88 -23.27 -13.28 12.39
N GLU A 89 -23.12 -14.61 12.47
CA GLU A 89 -22.05 -15.24 13.24
C GLU A 89 -20.67 -15.04 12.58
N GLN A 90 -20.60 -15.14 11.25
CA GLN A 90 -19.38 -14.89 10.48
C GLN A 90 -18.96 -13.41 10.56
N VAL A 91 -19.93 -12.49 10.42
CA VAL A 91 -19.70 -11.05 10.59
C VAL A 91 -19.14 -10.76 11.98
N SER A 92 -19.83 -11.21 13.03
CA SER A 92 -19.37 -10.99 14.41
C SER A 92 -18.00 -11.59 14.67
N CYS A 93 -17.67 -12.74 14.05
CA CYS A 93 -16.35 -13.33 14.17
C CYS A 93 -15.26 -12.44 13.52
N LEU A 94 -15.48 -11.95 12.29
CA LEU A 94 -14.52 -11.10 11.58
C LEU A 94 -14.39 -9.70 12.20
N GLU A 95 -15.45 -9.16 12.80
CA GLU A 95 -15.41 -7.93 13.58
C GLU A 95 -14.59 -8.07 14.87
N SER A 96 -14.53 -9.29 15.43
CA SER A 96 -13.73 -9.60 16.63
C SER A 96 -12.29 -10.02 16.35
N ARG A 97 -11.83 -9.92 15.10
CA ARG A 97 -10.46 -10.30 14.72
C ARG A 97 -9.44 -9.41 15.44
N ASP A 98 -8.21 -9.89 15.49
CA ASP A 98 -7.07 -9.09 15.93
C ASP A 98 -6.88 -7.91 14.97
N GLU A 99 -6.83 -6.68 15.50
CA GLU A 99 -6.56 -5.47 14.70
C GLU A 99 -5.11 -5.46 14.18
N ASP A 100 -4.21 -6.16 14.88
CA ASP A 100 -2.80 -6.33 14.51
C ASP A 100 -2.54 -7.63 13.71
N LEU A 101 -3.58 -8.22 13.11
CA LEU A 101 -3.46 -9.45 12.32
C LEU A 101 -2.41 -9.28 11.21
N GLY A 102 -1.30 -10.03 11.31
CA GLY A 102 -0.22 -10.03 10.32
C GLY A 102 0.83 -8.93 10.52
N LYS A 103 0.73 -8.14 11.62
CA LYS A 103 1.67 -7.05 11.90
C LYS A 103 3.12 -7.53 11.95
N ALA A 104 3.40 -8.64 12.65
CA ALA A 104 4.76 -9.14 12.82
C ALA A 104 5.40 -9.58 11.49
N GLU A 105 4.60 -10.20 10.61
CA GLU A 105 5.01 -10.62 9.28
C GLU A 105 5.35 -9.41 8.40
N VAL A 106 4.51 -8.37 8.44
CA VAL A 106 4.73 -7.13 7.68
C VAL A 106 5.91 -6.33 8.23
N ASP A 107 6.06 -6.23 9.56
CA ASP A 107 7.21 -5.59 10.20
C ASP A 107 8.51 -6.28 9.75
N SER A 108 8.55 -7.61 9.83
CA SER A 108 9.71 -8.39 9.39
C SER A 108 9.97 -8.24 7.90
N PHE A 109 8.92 -8.12 7.08
CA PHE A 109 9.05 -7.90 5.65
C PHE A 109 9.71 -6.56 5.38
N TYR A 110 9.20 -5.44 5.91
CA TYR A 110 9.78 -4.12 5.70
C TYR A 110 11.22 -4.03 6.23
N GLN A 111 11.52 -4.62 7.40
CA GLN A 111 12.88 -4.68 7.93
C GLN A 111 13.85 -5.49 7.06
N SER A 112 13.35 -6.44 6.27
CA SER A 112 14.17 -7.20 5.30
C SER A 112 14.46 -6.42 4.01
N GLN A 113 13.58 -5.48 3.66
CA GLN A 113 13.65 -4.74 2.40
C GLN A 113 14.36 -3.39 2.53
N PHE A 114 14.33 -2.79 3.72
CA PHE A 114 14.83 -1.45 3.97
C PHE A 114 15.88 -1.45 5.08
N THR A 115 16.87 -0.57 4.93
CA THR A 115 17.79 -0.24 6.01
C THR A 115 17.08 0.58 7.08
N GLU A 116 17.62 0.62 8.31
CA GLU A 116 17.06 1.43 9.40
C GLU A 116 16.95 2.92 9.03
N ALA A 117 17.93 3.46 8.28
CA ALA A 117 17.89 4.84 7.81
C ALA A 117 16.77 5.08 6.79
N GLU A 118 16.54 4.14 5.86
CA GLU A 118 15.43 4.23 4.91
C GLU A 118 14.07 4.10 5.62
N LEU A 119 13.96 3.23 6.64
CA LEU A 119 12.75 3.11 7.45
C LEU A 119 12.45 4.40 8.21
N GLN A 120 13.48 5.08 8.75
CA GLN A 120 13.30 6.37 9.40
C GLN A 120 12.89 7.46 8.41
N GLU A 121 13.44 7.49 7.19
CA GLU A 121 13.04 8.48 6.18
C GLU A 121 11.60 8.25 5.68
N LEU A 122 11.17 6.98 5.59
CA LEU A 122 9.77 6.63 5.35
C LEU A 122 8.87 7.10 6.49
N ASP A 123 9.28 6.86 7.74
CA ASP A 123 8.59 7.35 8.94
C ASP A 123 8.43 8.87 8.94
N ASP A 124 9.53 9.60 8.72
CA ASP A 124 9.55 11.06 8.67
C ASP A 124 8.60 11.61 7.59
N PHE A 125 8.55 10.99 6.41
CA PHE A 125 7.64 11.42 5.35
C PHE A 125 6.18 11.13 5.69
N TYR A 126 5.84 9.90 6.06
CA TYR A 126 4.44 9.49 6.25
C TYR A 126 3.81 10.00 7.56
N THR A 127 4.63 10.46 8.51
CA THR A 127 4.18 11.16 9.73
C THR A 127 4.20 12.69 9.59
N SER A 128 4.62 13.23 8.43
CA SER A 128 4.49 14.66 8.14
C SER A 128 3.03 15.04 7.86
N ASP A 129 2.68 16.33 7.99
CA ASP A 129 1.34 16.85 7.65
C ASP A 129 0.88 16.41 6.24
N VAL A 130 1.80 16.42 5.27
CA VAL A 130 1.53 16.02 3.88
C VAL A 130 1.37 14.50 3.76
N GLY A 131 2.21 13.74 4.46
CA GLY A 131 2.14 12.27 4.48
C GLY A 131 0.86 11.74 5.13
N GLU A 132 0.50 12.26 6.30
CA GLU A 132 -0.75 11.92 6.99
C GLU A 132 -1.97 12.25 6.13
N LYS A 133 -1.96 13.43 5.49
CA LYS A 133 -3.03 13.83 4.56
C LYS A 133 -3.11 12.90 3.35
N LEU A 134 -1.99 12.48 2.79
CA LEU A 134 -1.94 11.51 1.69
C LEU A 134 -2.57 10.17 2.10
N ILE A 135 -2.23 9.64 3.27
CA ILE A 135 -2.77 8.37 3.79
C ILE A 135 -4.28 8.50 4.00
N ALA A 136 -4.72 9.55 4.69
CA ALA A 136 -6.13 9.76 5.01
C ALA A 136 -6.96 9.96 3.74
N PHE A 137 -6.47 10.76 2.78
CA PHE A 137 -7.12 10.95 1.49
C PHE A 137 -7.18 9.62 0.71
N GLY A 138 -6.09 8.85 0.65
CA GLY A 138 -6.06 7.53 0.03
C GLY A 138 -7.11 6.58 0.61
N ASN A 139 -7.18 6.48 1.94
CA ASN A 139 -8.15 5.63 2.63
C ASN A 139 -9.60 6.06 2.36
N GLU A 140 -9.89 7.37 2.32
CA GLU A 140 -11.21 7.86 1.92
C GLU A 140 -11.57 7.43 0.49
N GLN A 141 -10.63 7.54 -0.46
CA GLN A 141 -10.86 7.12 -1.84
C GLN A 141 -11.13 5.60 -1.94
N LEU A 142 -10.46 4.77 -1.13
CA LEU A 142 -10.73 3.32 -1.09
C LEU A 142 -12.13 3.03 -0.55
N ARG A 143 -12.55 3.73 0.51
CA ARG A 143 -13.91 3.61 1.07
C ARG A 143 -14.99 4.02 0.07
N VAL A 144 -14.78 5.13 -0.65
CA VAL A 144 -15.68 5.57 -1.73
C VAL A 144 -15.75 4.54 -2.85
N MET A 145 -14.60 3.97 -3.26
CA MET A 145 -14.55 2.89 -4.27
C MET A 145 -15.33 1.65 -3.82
N ASN A 146 -15.35 1.38 -2.52
CA ASN A 146 -16.13 0.29 -1.91
C ASN A 146 -17.62 0.62 -1.69
N GLY A 147 -18.09 1.76 -2.21
CA GLY A 147 -19.49 2.16 -2.19
C GLY A 147 -19.94 2.90 -0.94
N GLU A 148 -19.00 3.35 -0.09
CA GLU A 148 -19.34 4.14 1.09
C GLU A 148 -19.67 5.60 0.72
N GLU A 149 -20.77 6.14 1.27
CA GLU A 149 -21.12 7.55 1.12
C GLU A 149 -20.42 8.41 2.19
N ILE A 150 -19.51 9.28 1.75
CA ILE A 150 -18.79 10.19 2.64
C ILE A 150 -19.52 11.54 2.70
N ALA A 151 -20.12 11.82 3.87
CA ALA A 151 -20.94 13.03 4.08
C ALA A 151 -20.15 14.34 3.99
N THR A 152 -18.86 14.32 4.30
CA THR A 152 -17.97 15.49 4.22
C THR A 152 -16.61 15.02 3.71
N PRO A 153 -16.43 14.99 2.37
CA PRO A 153 -15.17 14.55 1.78
C PRO A 153 -13.99 15.39 2.26
N MET A 154 -12.84 14.75 2.38
CA MET A 154 -11.58 15.44 2.64
C MET A 154 -11.26 16.42 1.51
N ALA A 155 -10.63 17.53 1.88
CA ALA A 155 -10.08 18.44 0.87
C ALA A 155 -8.96 17.74 0.12
N GLU A 156 -8.98 17.84 -1.21
CA GLU A 156 -7.90 17.38 -2.07
C GLU A 156 -6.55 18.00 -1.63
N PRO A 157 -5.43 17.29 -1.86
CA PRO A 157 -4.11 17.88 -1.68
C PRO A 157 -3.92 19.15 -2.53
N THR A 158 -3.29 20.19 -1.98
CA THR A 158 -2.99 21.42 -2.71
C THR A 158 -1.88 21.18 -3.75
N PRO A 159 -1.68 22.08 -4.73
CA PRO A 159 -0.58 21.94 -5.68
C PRO A 159 0.81 21.85 -5.03
N GLU A 160 1.03 22.57 -3.94
CA GLU A 160 2.28 22.52 -3.17
C GLU A 160 2.46 21.16 -2.49
N GLU A 161 1.42 20.65 -1.83
CA GLU A 161 1.43 19.32 -1.19
C GLU A 161 1.63 18.21 -2.25
N MET A 162 0.96 18.31 -3.40
CA MET A 162 1.16 17.38 -4.52
C MET A 162 2.59 17.39 -5.04
N THR A 163 3.23 18.56 -5.06
CA THR A 163 4.64 18.68 -5.49
C THR A 163 5.56 17.98 -4.49
N GLU A 164 5.31 18.13 -3.19
CA GLU A 164 6.08 17.45 -2.14
C GLU A 164 5.90 15.93 -2.19
N ILE A 165 4.65 15.46 -2.32
CA ILE A 165 4.34 14.04 -2.51
C ILE A 165 5.06 13.50 -3.74
N GLN A 166 4.96 14.18 -4.88
CA GLN A 166 5.61 13.74 -6.11
C GLN A 166 7.13 13.72 -5.97
N THR A 167 7.71 14.72 -5.33
CA THR A 167 9.16 14.77 -5.07
C THR A 167 9.61 13.57 -4.26
N PHE A 168 8.88 13.21 -3.21
CA PHE A 168 9.18 12.01 -2.43
C PHE A 168 9.00 10.73 -3.26
N MET A 169 7.90 10.58 -3.98
CA MET A 169 7.59 9.38 -4.77
C MET A 169 8.59 9.15 -5.91
N GLU A 170 9.16 10.21 -6.48
CA GLU A 170 10.20 10.16 -7.51
C GLU A 170 11.61 9.97 -6.94
N SER A 171 11.79 10.10 -5.62
CA SER A 171 13.07 9.84 -4.96
C SER A 171 13.47 8.35 -5.08
N PRO A 172 14.76 8.00 -4.96
CA PRO A 172 15.20 6.60 -4.96
C PRO A 172 14.46 5.74 -3.92
N LEU A 173 14.20 6.30 -2.74
CA LEU A 173 13.47 5.62 -1.67
C LEU A 173 11.98 5.47 -2.00
N GLY A 174 11.33 6.53 -2.49
CA GLY A 174 9.93 6.49 -2.90
C GLY A 174 9.68 5.48 -4.03
N VAL A 175 10.56 5.44 -5.04
CA VAL A 175 10.50 4.45 -6.13
C VAL A 175 10.67 3.02 -5.59
N LYS A 176 11.62 2.81 -4.68
CA LYS A 176 11.82 1.50 -4.03
C LYS A 176 10.58 1.08 -3.24
N TYR A 177 10.02 1.98 -2.45
CA TYR A 177 8.81 1.75 -1.69
C TYR A 177 7.63 1.40 -2.60
N MET A 178 7.37 2.21 -3.63
CA MET A 178 6.27 2.00 -4.57
C MET A 178 6.40 0.67 -5.32
N LYS A 179 7.62 0.26 -5.68
CA LYS A 179 7.85 -1.03 -6.32
C LYS A 179 7.44 -2.20 -5.42
N ILE A 180 7.72 -2.11 -4.12
CA ILE A 180 7.44 -3.17 -3.15
C ILE A 180 5.96 -3.19 -2.77
N ASN A 181 5.38 -2.01 -2.55
CA ASN A 181 3.99 -1.87 -2.14
C ASN A 181 2.99 -2.19 -3.26
N ASN A 182 3.33 -1.86 -4.52
CA ASN A 182 2.47 -2.12 -5.67
C ASN A 182 2.80 -3.46 -6.37
N ALA A 183 3.73 -4.24 -5.84
CA ALA A 183 3.97 -5.58 -6.35
C ALA A 183 2.71 -6.43 -6.14
N GLU A 184 2.26 -7.09 -7.21
CA GLU A 184 1.22 -8.12 -7.12
C GLU A 184 1.92 -9.49 -7.00
N GLY A 185 1.65 -10.23 -5.92
CA GLY A 185 2.20 -11.58 -5.72
C GLY A 185 3.59 -11.60 -5.08
N GLU A 186 4.49 -12.44 -5.60
CA GLU A 186 5.78 -12.78 -4.97
C GLU A 186 6.63 -11.52 -4.69
N GLY A 187 7.01 -11.34 -3.42
CA GLY A 187 7.81 -10.21 -2.96
C GLY A 187 7.01 -8.95 -2.60
N SER A 188 5.69 -9.06 -2.42
CA SER A 188 4.82 -7.97 -1.95
C SER A 188 4.51 -8.06 -0.46
N ALA A 189 4.20 -6.91 0.17
CA ALA A 189 3.69 -6.90 1.55
C ALA A 189 2.34 -7.63 1.67
N MET A 190 1.56 -7.69 0.59
CA MET A 190 0.29 -8.44 0.56
C MET A 190 0.51 -9.95 0.60
N GLU A 191 1.58 -10.46 0.00
CA GLU A 191 1.88 -11.89 0.03
C GLU A 191 2.09 -12.40 1.45
N VAL A 192 2.85 -11.65 2.27
CA VAL A 192 3.11 -12.06 3.66
C VAL A 192 1.84 -12.04 4.52
N LEU A 193 0.83 -11.26 4.12
CA LEU A 193 -0.47 -11.20 4.79
C LEU A 193 -1.45 -12.30 4.37
N ASN A 194 -1.22 -13.01 3.25
CA ASN A 194 -2.13 -14.05 2.79
C ASN A 194 -2.33 -15.16 3.84
N VAL A 195 -1.24 -15.61 4.47
CA VAL A 195 -1.29 -16.68 5.48
C VAL A 195 -2.15 -16.30 6.70
N PRO A 196 -1.90 -15.17 7.39
CA PRO A 196 -2.73 -14.79 8.53
C PRO A 196 -4.18 -14.48 8.13
N ILE A 197 -4.42 -13.89 6.95
CA ILE A 197 -5.77 -13.63 6.43
C ILE A 197 -6.53 -14.93 6.17
N GLU A 198 -5.93 -15.90 5.49
CA GLU A 198 -6.56 -17.21 5.22
C GLU A 198 -6.86 -17.97 6.51
N ALA A 199 -5.94 -17.91 7.48
CA ALA A 199 -6.16 -18.50 8.80
C ALA A 199 -7.37 -17.86 9.50
N GLU A 200 -7.53 -16.55 9.35
CA GLU A 200 -8.62 -15.79 9.94
C GLU A 200 -9.97 -16.09 9.28
N PHE A 201 -10.03 -16.16 7.95
CA PHE A 201 -11.23 -16.62 7.26
C PHE A 201 -11.61 -18.04 7.64
N LYS A 202 -10.63 -18.94 7.77
CA LYS A 202 -10.87 -20.30 8.25
C LYS A 202 -11.38 -20.33 9.69
N ARG A 203 -10.82 -19.50 10.59
CA ARG A 203 -11.29 -19.35 11.99
C ARG A 203 -12.76 -18.95 12.03
N CYS A 204 -13.15 -18.02 11.16
CA CYS A 204 -14.51 -17.53 11.06
C CYS A 204 -15.42 -18.34 10.13
N ASN A 205 -14.94 -19.47 9.60
CA ASN A 205 -15.68 -20.31 8.66
C ASN A 205 -16.22 -19.52 7.46
N VAL A 206 -15.45 -18.56 6.96
CA VAL A 206 -15.74 -17.75 5.78
C VAL A 206 -15.09 -18.43 4.58
N ASP A 207 -15.91 -18.76 3.58
CA ASP A 207 -15.44 -19.29 2.31
C ASP A 207 -15.77 -18.27 1.22
N LEU A 208 -14.72 -17.66 0.68
CA LEU A 208 -14.83 -16.72 -0.45
C LEU A 208 -14.82 -17.46 -1.80
N GLY A 209 -14.68 -18.79 -1.80
CA GLY A 209 -14.68 -19.67 -2.97
C GLY A 209 -16.07 -20.06 -3.47
N GLY A 210 -16.88 -19.10 -3.91
CA GLY A 210 -18.03 -19.35 -4.79
C GLY A 210 -17.61 -19.40 -6.27
N PRO A 211 -18.38 -20.06 -7.18
CA PRO A 211 -17.96 -20.26 -8.56
C PRO A 211 -17.68 -18.91 -9.25
N GLN A 212 -16.48 -18.80 -9.81
CA GLN A 212 -16.09 -17.71 -10.71
C GLN A 212 -17.12 -17.68 -11.85
N PRO A 213 -17.78 -16.54 -12.14
CA PRO A 213 -18.67 -16.45 -13.29
C PRO A 213 -17.85 -16.82 -14.53
N GLU A 214 -18.26 -17.88 -15.24
CA GLU A 214 -17.67 -18.20 -16.53
C GLU A 214 -17.76 -16.93 -17.40
N GLN A 215 -16.60 -16.40 -17.80
CA GLN A 215 -16.58 -15.36 -18.81
C GLN A 215 -17.23 -15.95 -20.07
N PRO A 216 -18.25 -15.29 -20.65
CA PRO A 216 -18.86 -15.77 -21.87
C PRO A 216 -17.81 -15.80 -22.99
N ALA A 217 -17.78 -16.94 -23.69
CA ALA A 217 -16.89 -17.23 -24.81
C ALA A 217 -17.05 -16.27 -25.99
#